data_AF-A0A2R4M0G2-F1
#
_entry.id   AF-A0A2R4M0G2-F1
#
_cell.length_a   1.000
_cell.length_b   1.000
_cell.length_c   1.000
_cell.angle_alpha   90.00
_cell.angle_beta   90.00
_cell.angle_gamma   90.00
#
_symmetry.space_group_name_H-M   'P 1'
#
loop_
_entity.id
_entity.type
_entity.pdbx_description
1 polymer ?
#
loop_
_entity_poly.entity_id
_entity_poly.type
_entity_poly.pdbx_seq_one_letter_code
_entity_poly.pdbx_strand_id
1 'polypeptide(L)'
;MSITDDVKVDTRISPALHPGVVEQIDGYGDDTKDVLAATMTAFSTAYEGIRSVWNAREKVEQDTSKTADARLLQLDGFAQKKLDAISRTFDSTNNTIKKQINFLEGELAQPIEQKATGGVAAEIRAFAKALPQDKLHKFMADSIANGDVTTVGAVLGGPAYLSGLTPDFQKTYLKQWNTQHRPDVAKRLHVLQQAQAM
;
A
#
# COMPACT_ATOMS: atom_id res chain seq x y z
N MET A 1 -14.45 5.69 17.03
CA MET A 1 -15.11 6.72 16.22
C MET A 1 -14.31 6.82 14.94
N SER A 2 -14.86 6.29 13.84
CA SER A 2 -14.14 6.30 12.56
C SER A 2 -14.24 7.70 11.95
N ILE A 3 -13.22 8.13 11.20
CA ILE A 3 -13.23 9.40 10.45
C ILE A 3 -14.44 9.46 9.48
N THR A 4 -14.99 8.30 9.11
CA THR A 4 -16.11 8.14 8.19
C THR A 4 -17.48 8.38 8.83
N ASP A 5 -17.62 8.18 10.14
CA ASP A 5 -18.89 8.36 10.86
C ASP A 5 -19.32 9.84 10.90
N ASP A 6 -18.36 10.75 10.83
CA ASP A 6 -18.59 12.20 10.91
C ASP A 6 -18.94 12.84 9.55
N VAL A 7 -18.68 12.14 8.44
CA VAL A 7 -18.94 12.66 7.08
C VAL A 7 -20.35 12.24 6.64
N LYS A 8 -21.33 13.13 6.83
CA LYS A 8 -22.70 12.91 6.34
C LYS A 8 -22.70 12.63 4.83
N VAL A 9 -23.53 11.70 4.32
CA VAL A 9 -23.66 11.48 2.87
C VAL A 9 -24.43 12.63 2.19
N ASP A 10 -23.93 13.11 1.05
CA ASP A 10 -24.52 14.13 0.19
C ASP A 10 -24.76 13.57 -1.21
N THR A 11 -26.03 13.53 -1.62
CA THR A 11 -26.48 12.93 -2.89
C THR A 11 -26.03 13.70 -4.13
N ARG A 12 -25.50 14.92 -3.96
CA ARG A 12 -24.97 15.75 -5.05
C ARG A 12 -23.52 15.36 -5.43
N ILE A 13 -22.89 14.51 -4.63
CA ILE A 13 -21.48 14.13 -4.76
C ILE A 13 -21.41 12.64 -5.05
N SER A 14 -20.46 12.24 -5.91
CA SER A 14 -20.23 10.82 -6.21
C SER A 14 -19.96 10.04 -4.92
N PRO A 15 -20.69 8.93 -4.65
CA PRO A 15 -20.43 8.07 -3.51
C PRO A 15 -19.01 7.48 -3.51
N ALA A 16 -18.39 7.34 -4.69
CA ALA A 16 -17.02 6.82 -4.84
C ALA A 16 -15.96 7.73 -4.19
N LEU A 17 -16.28 9.00 -3.93
CA LEU A 17 -15.38 9.95 -3.26
C LEU A 17 -15.62 10.00 -1.74
N HIS A 18 -16.61 9.27 -1.22
CA HIS A 18 -16.89 9.23 0.21
C HIS A 18 -15.76 8.48 0.93
N PRO A 19 -15.18 8.98 2.03
CA PRO A 19 -14.04 8.33 2.70
C PRO A 19 -14.30 6.89 3.15
N GLY A 20 -15.58 6.51 3.34
CA GLY A 20 -16.00 5.13 3.60
C GLY A 20 -15.59 4.11 2.53
N VAL A 21 -15.22 4.53 1.31
CA VAL A 21 -14.69 3.60 0.31
C VAL A 21 -13.34 2.99 0.72
N VAL A 22 -12.56 3.70 1.54
CA VAL A 22 -11.25 3.21 2.02
C VAL A 22 -11.43 2.05 3.00
N GLU A 23 -12.53 2.02 3.75
CA GLU A 23 -12.87 0.93 4.67
C GLU A 23 -13.29 -0.35 3.94
N GLN A 24 -13.61 -0.26 2.65
CA GLN A 24 -14.00 -1.39 1.81
C GLN A 24 -12.79 -2.06 1.14
N ILE A 25 -11.58 -1.54 1.35
CA ILE A 25 -10.35 -2.16 0.85
C ILE A 25 -10.18 -3.55 1.47
N ASP A 26 -9.85 -4.53 0.64
CA ASP A 26 -9.50 -5.87 1.11
C ASP A 26 -8.30 -5.83 2.07
N GLY A 27 -8.48 -6.36 3.28
CA GLY A 27 -7.49 -6.30 4.36
C GLY A 27 -7.61 -5.07 5.29
N TYR A 28 -8.60 -4.20 5.10
CA TYR A 28 -8.93 -3.17 6.07
C TYR A 28 -9.30 -3.78 7.44
N GLY A 29 -8.79 -3.20 8.53
CA GLY A 29 -9.00 -3.66 9.89
C GLY A 29 -8.28 -2.79 10.92
N ASP A 30 -8.41 -3.14 12.20
CA ASP A 30 -7.82 -2.36 13.30
C ASP A 30 -6.29 -2.28 13.27
N ASP A 31 -5.64 -3.24 12.61
CA ASP A 31 -4.19 -3.37 12.44
C ASP A 31 -3.63 -2.65 11.21
N THR A 32 -4.51 -2.18 10.31
CA THR A 32 -4.17 -1.51 9.05
C THR A 32 -4.80 -0.12 8.89
N LYS A 33 -5.71 0.29 9.79
CA LYS A 33 -6.34 1.62 9.75
C LYS A 33 -5.34 2.77 9.86
N ASP A 34 -4.25 2.57 10.60
CA ASP A 34 -3.20 3.57 10.82
C ASP A 34 -2.48 3.91 9.51
N VAL A 35 -2.15 2.90 8.70
CA VAL A 35 -1.49 3.11 7.41
C VAL A 35 -2.41 3.72 6.36
N LEU A 36 -3.73 3.57 6.50
CA LEU A 36 -4.74 4.13 5.59
C LEU A 36 -5.32 5.49 6.02
N ALA A 37 -4.95 6.00 7.20
CA ALA A 37 -5.50 7.25 7.74
C ALA A 37 -5.28 8.47 6.83
N ALA A 38 -4.12 8.54 6.16
CA ALA A 38 -3.81 9.60 5.21
C ALA A 38 -4.72 9.53 3.96
N THR A 39 -5.02 8.33 3.48
CA THR A 39 -5.95 8.08 2.37
C THR A 39 -7.36 8.52 2.75
N MET A 40 -7.84 8.10 3.93
CA MET A 40 -9.15 8.52 4.44
C MET A 40 -9.26 10.04 4.55
N THR A 41 -8.22 10.70 5.05
CA THR A 41 -8.17 12.16 5.17
C THR A 41 -8.21 12.84 3.80
N ALA A 42 -7.53 12.29 2.79
CA ALA A 42 -7.56 12.82 1.42
C ALA A 42 -8.96 12.74 0.80
N PHE A 43 -9.63 11.58 0.91
CA PHE A 43 -11.00 11.40 0.45
C PHE A 43 -11.98 12.29 1.20
N SER A 44 -11.85 12.43 2.53
CA SER A 44 -12.67 13.34 3.33
C SER A 44 -12.51 14.80 2.88
N THR A 45 -11.26 15.25 2.71
CA THR A 45 -10.94 16.59 2.22
C THR A 45 -11.54 16.86 0.84
N ALA A 46 -11.49 15.87 -0.05
CA ALA A 46 -12.08 15.95 -1.38
C ALA A 46 -13.61 16.06 -1.32
N TYR A 47 -14.24 15.18 -0.54
CA TYR A 47 -15.68 15.11 -0.39
C TYR A 47 -16.26 16.40 0.21
N GLU A 48 -15.66 16.89 1.30
CA GLU A 48 -16.05 18.15 1.94
C GLU A 48 -15.74 19.37 1.06
N GLY A 49 -14.61 19.32 0.34
CA GLY A 49 -14.24 20.34 -0.63
C GLY A 49 -15.31 20.50 -1.72
N ILE A 50 -15.76 19.40 -2.32
CA ILE A 50 -16.82 19.39 -3.33
C ILE A 50 -18.16 19.83 -2.73
N ARG A 51 -18.50 19.37 -1.51
CA ARG A 51 -19.69 19.86 -0.80
C ARG A 51 -19.68 21.37 -0.64
N SER A 52 -18.53 21.94 -0.28
CA SER A 52 -18.39 23.38 -0.10
C SER A 52 -18.64 24.15 -1.40
N VAL A 53 -18.29 23.58 -2.55
CA VAL A 53 -18.57 24.17 -3.88
C VAL A 53 -20.07 24.15 -4.17
N TRP A 54 -20.76 23.04 -3.90
CA TRP A 54 -22.21 22.96 -4.03
C TRP A 54 -22.94 23.97 -3.13
N ASN A 55 -22.53 24.07 -1.87
CA ASN A 55 -23.10 25.04 -0.94
C ASN A 55 -22.79 26.49 -1.35
N ALA A 56 -21.61 26.75 -1.94
CA ALA A 56 -21.27 28.06 -2.46
C ALA A 56 -22.12 28.41 -3.68
N ARG A 57 -22.37 27.44 -4.57
CA ARG A 57 -23.23 27.61 -5.74
C ARG A 57 -24.64 28.06 -5.32
N GLU A 58 -25.26 27.37 -4.38
CA GLU A 58 -26.60 27.72 -3.89
C GLU A 58 -26.67 29.15 -3.33
N LYS A 59 -25.65 29.57 -2.57
CA LYS A 59 -25.57 30.94 -2.03
C LYS A 59 -25.35 31.98 -3.10
N VAL A 60 -24.50 31.69 -4.07
CA VAL A 60 -24.20 32.60 -5.18
C VAL A 60 -25.43 32.78 -6.07
N GLU A 61 -26.16 31.71 -6.39
CA GLU A 61 -27.40 31.80 -7.20
C GLU A 61 -28.46 32.73 -6.58
N GLN A 62 -28.53 32.79 -5.25
CA GLN A 62 -29.45 33.66 -4.50
C GLN A 62 -28.97 35.12 -4.37
N ASP A 63 -27.71 35.42 -4.70
CA ASP A 63 -27.17 36.78 -4.59
C ASP A 63 -27.69 37.67 -5.74
N THR A 64 -28.73 38.45 -5.48
CA THR A 64 -29.31 39.38 -6.46
C THR A 64 -28.52 40.68 -6.62
N SER A 65 -27.47 40.89 -5.82
CA SER A 65 -26.64 42.11 -5.91
C SER A 65 -25.64 42.08 -7.07
N LYS A 66 -25.46 40.92 -7.71
CA LYS A 66 -24.48 40.69 -8.78
C LYS A 66 -25.14 40.23 -10.07
N THR A 67 -24.50 40.53 -11.20
CA THR A 67 -24.88 39.98 -12.50
C THR A 67 -24.64 38.47 -12.55
N ALA A 68 -25.32 37.76 -13.46
CA ALA A 68 -25.11 36.33 -13.67
C ALA A 68 -23.64 35.98 -13.93
N ASP A 69 -22.94 36.76 -14.76
CA ASP A 69 -21.54 36.53 -15.09
C ASP A 69 -20.60 36.74 -13.89
N ALA A 70 -20.84 37.79 -13.09
CA ALA A 70 -20.05 38.06 -11.89
C ALA A 70 -20.20 36.95 -10.84
N ARG A 71 -21.41 36.37 -10.73
CA ARG A 71 -21.69 35.20 -9.90
C ARG A 71 -20.95 33.96 -10.38
N LEU A 72 -20.99 33.70 -11.69
CA LEU A 72 -20.30 32.56 -12.28
C LEU A 72 -18.78 32.64 -12.05
N LEU A 73 -18.16 33.79 -12.29
CA LEU A 73 -16.73 34.00 -12.05
C LEU A 73 -16.35 33.84 -10.58
N GLN A 74 -17.20 34.28 -9.66
CA GLN A 74 -16.97 34.08 -8.22
C GLN A 74 -17.00 32.59 -7.85
N LEU A 75 -17.99 31.85 -8.37
CA LEU A 75 -18.12 30.42 -8.10
C LEU A 75 -16.94 29.64 -8.69
N ASP A 76 -16.55 29.95 -9.93
CA ASP A 76 -15.43 29.32 -10.62
C ASP A 76 -14.11 29.54 -9.87
N GLY A 77 -13.81 30.79 -9.48
CA GLY A 77 -12.62 31.09 -8.68
C GLY A 77 -12.59 30.41 -7.32
N PHE A 78 -13.76 30.15 -6.71
CA PHE A 78 -13.86 29.36 -5.48
C PHE A 78 -13.64 27.86 -5.76
N ALA A 79 -14.26 27.33 -6.81
CA ALA A 79 -14.12 25.93 -7.22
C ALA A 79 -12.67 25.60 -7.57
N GLN A 80 -11.98 26.46 -8.33
CA GLN A 80 -10.58 26.27 -8.68
C GLN A 80 -9.68 26.19 -7.44
N LYS A 81 -9.87 27.09 -6.46
CA LYS A 81 -9.11 27.06 -5.20
C LYS A 81 -9.32 25.74 -4.44
N LYS A 82 -10.54 25.21 -4.45
CA LYS A 82 -10.84 23.92 -3.80
C LYS A 82 -10.21 22.77 -4.57
N LEU A 83 -10.31 22.76 -5.90
CA LEU A 83 -9.69 21.76 -6.74
C LEU A 83 -8.16 21.72 -6.58
N ASP A 84 -7.51 22.88 -6.56
CA ASP A 84 -6.05 22.97 -6.35
C ASP A 84 -5.63 22.40 -4.99
N ALA A 85 -6.39 22.70 -3.93
CA ALA A 85 -6.13 22.18 -2.60
C ALA A 85 -6.31 20.65 -2.54
N ILE A 86 -7.41 20.15 -3.11
CA ILE A 86 -7.72 18.71 -3.16
C ILE A 86 -6.63 17.96 -3.93
N SER A 87 -6.23 18.47 -5.10
CA SER A 87 -5.22 17.85 -5.95
C SER A 87 -3.87 17.74 -5.23
N ARG A 88 -3.44 18.80 -4.55
CA ARG A 88 -2.21 18.79 -3.72
C ARG A 88 -2.27 17.75 -2.62
N THR A 89 -3.43 17.60 -1.96
CA THR A 89 -3.61 16.58 -0.93
C THR A 89 -3.45 15.18 -1.52
N PHE A 90 -4.14 14.86 -2.62
CA PHE A 90 -3.99 13.55 -3.29
C PHE A 90 -2.56 13.27 -3.74
N ASP A 91 -1.88 14.25 -4.35
CA ASP A 91 -0.49 14.10 -4.78
C ASP A 91 0.44 13.80 -3.60
N SER A 92 0.26 14.53 -2.48
CA SER A 92 1.05 14.33 -1.27
C SER A 92 0.79 12.96 -0.63
N THR A 93 -0.46 12.50 -0.62
CA THR A 93 -0.86 11.20 -0.10
C THR A 93 -0.31 10.08 -0.96
N ASN A 94 -0.43 10.18 -2.29
CA ASN A 94 0.12 9.20 -3.22
C ASN A 94 1.65 9.07 -3.09
N ASN A 95 2.35 10.19 -2.92
CA ASN A 95 3.80 10.16 -2.67
C ASN A 95 4.14 9.51 -1.31
N THR A 96 3.30 9.68 -0.30
CA THR A 96 3.47 9.06 1.02
C THR A 96 3.24 7.54 0.94
N ILE A 97 2.16 7.11 0.27
CA ILE A 97 1.85 5.69 0.03
C ILE A 97 3.01 5.03 -0.71
N LYS A 98 3.52 5.63 -1.79
CA LYS A 98 4.69 5.11 -2.53
C LYS A 98 5.93 4.92 -1.64
N LYS A 99 6.21 5.89 -0.76
CA LYS A 99 7.34 5.79 0.18
C LYS A 99 7.14 4.66 1.19
N GLN A 100 5.92 4.51 1.72
CA GLN A 100 5.59 3.44 2.66
C GLN A 100 5.66 2.06 1.99
N ILE A 101 5.14 1.92 0.78
CA ILE A 101 5.27 0.69 -0.03
C ILE A 101 6.75 0.34 -0.19
N ASN A 102 7.57 1.27 -0.68
CA ASN A 102 9.01 1.03 -0.87
C ASN A 102 9.72 0.65 0.44
N PHE A 103 9.33 1.27 1.57
CA PHE A 103 9.87 0.95 2.89
C PHE A 103 9.52 -0.49 3.31
N LEU A 104 8.24 -0.86 3.23
CA LEU A 104 7.78 -2.21 3.61
C LEU A 104 8.31 -3.28 2.65
N GLU A 105 8.41 -2.98 1.35
CA GLU A 105 9.06 -3.88 0.39
C GLU A 105 10.55 -4.07 0.70
N GLY A 106 11.25 -2.99 1.08
CA GLY A 106 12.64 -3.07 1.53
C GLY A 106 12.80 -3.84 2.84
N GLU A 107 11.81 -3.79 3.72
CA GLU A 107 11.75 -4.55 4.96
C GLU A 107 11.53 -6.05 4.69
N LEU A 108 10.64 -6.40 3.76
CA LEU A 108 10.43 -7.78 3.31
C LEU A 108 11.60 -8.31 2.46
N ALA A 109 12.47 -7.44 1.95
CA ALA A 109 13.67 -7.81 1.23
C ALA A 109 14.91 -7.96 2.14
N GLN A 110 14.78 -7.77 3.45
CA GLN A 110 15.91 -7.92 4.37
C GLN A 110 16.45 -9.35 4.38
N PRO A 111 17.79 -9.53 4.38
CA PRO A 111 18.41 -10.85 4.46
C PRO A 111 18.01 -11.60 5.73
N ILE A 112 17.84 -12.92 5.62
CA ILE A 112 17.60 -13.79 6.77
C ILE A 112 18.95 -14.10 7.44
N GLU A 113 19.01 -13.95 8.76
CA GLU A 113 20.18 -14.38 9.53
C GLU A 113 20.35 -15.92 9.45
N GLN A 114 21.55 -16.36 9.10
CA GLN A 114 21.87 -17.78 8.97
C GLN A 114 21.87 -18.45 10.36
N LYS A 115 20.82 -19.22 10.68
CA LYS A 115 20.70 -19.97 11.95
C LYS A 115 21.39 -21.35 11.95
N ALA A 116 21.76 -21.87 10.78
CA ALA A 116 22.47 -23.13 10.66
C ALA A 116 23.96 -22.98 11.03
N THR A 117 24.50 -23.93 11.81
CA THR A 117 25.94 -24.00 12.10
C THR A 117 26.72 -24.09 10.78
N GLY A 118 27.91 -23.46 10.72
CA GLY A 118 28.63 -23.23 9.46
C GLY A 118 28.87 -24.48 8.60
N GLY A 119 29.07 -25.65 9.21
CA GLY A 119 29.23 -26.92 8.50
C GLY A 119 27.94 -27.43 7.85
N VAL A 120 26.83 -27.46 8.60
CA VAL A 120 25.52 -27.93 8.10
C VAL A 120 25.00 -27.01 6.98
N ALA A 121 25.23 -25.70 7.10
CA ALA A 121 24.83 -24.76 6.06
C ALA A 121 25.60 -24.97 4.74
N ALA A 122 26.88 -25.35 4.80
CA ALA A 122 27.67 -25.64 3.62
C ALA A 122 27.17 -26.91 2.91
N GLU A 123 26.83 -27.95 3.68
CA GLU A 123 26.27 -29.20 3.15
C GLU A 123 24.90 -28.99 2.49
N ILE A 124 24.01 -28.22 3.11
CA ILE A 124 22.69 -27.89 2.55
C ILE A 124 22.84 -27.14 1.21
N ARG A 125 23.75 -26.17 1.12
CA ARG A 125 24.01 -25.43 -0.13
C ARG A 125 24.58 -26.33 -1.21
N ALA A 126 25.51 -27.21 -0.85
CA ALA A 126 26.10 -28.17 -1.78
C ALA A 126 25.04 -29.15 -2.33
N PHE A 127 24.14 -29.63 -1.45
CA PHE A 127 23.00 -30.45 -1.86
C PHE A 127 22.07 -29.68 -2.82
N ALA A 128 21.67 -28.46 -2.46
CA ALA A 128 20.83 -27.61 -3.30
C ALA A 128 21.46 -27.37 -4.68
N LYS A 129 22.75 -27.07 -4.74
CA LYS A 129 23.49 -26.83 -5.99
C LYS A 129 23.60 -28.08 -6.88
N ALA A 130 23.60 -29.27 -6.29
CA ALA A 130 23.66 -30.53 -7.04
C ALA A 130 22.30 -30.91 -7.67
N LEU A 131 21.21 -30.27 -7.28
CA LEU A 131 19.88 -30.52 -7.85
C LEU A 131 19.73 -29.88 -9.24
N PRO A 132 19.00 -30.53 -10.16
CA PRO A 132 18.48 -29.87 -11.35
C PRO A 132 17.61 -28.65 -10.98
N GLN A 133 17.60 -27.62 -11.82
CA GLN A 133 16.89 -26.35 -11.56
C GLN A 133 15.42 -26.55 -11.15
N ASP A 134 14.67 -27.39 -11.84
CA ASP A 134 13.26 -27.67 -11.51
C ASP A 134 13.08 -28.25 -10.09
N LYS A 135 13.99 -29.14 -9.69
CA LYS A 135 13.98 -29.76 -8.36
C LYS A 135 14.48 -28.79 -7.29
N LEU A 136 15.41 -27.90 -7.62
CA LEU A 136 15.87 -26.84 -6.72
C LEU A 136 14.74 -25.86 -6.40
N HIS A 137 14.00 -25.40 -7.42
CA HIS A 137 12.85 -24.52 -7.23
C HIS A 137 11.76 -25.17 -6.37
N LYS A 138 11.47 -26.46 -6.62
CA LYS A 138 10.53 -27.23 -5.81
C LYS A 138 11.02 -27.41 -4.37
N PHE A 139 12.29 -27.78 -4.19
CA PHE A 139 12.90 -27.90 -2.87
C PHE A 139 12.78 -26.61 -2.06
N MET A 140 13.06 -25.46 -2.67
CA MET A 140 12.89 -24.16 -2.01
C MET A 140 11.44 -23.84 -1.69
N ALA A 141 10.50 -24.08 -2.62
CA ALA A 141 9.08 -23.86 -2.37
C ALA A 141 8.55 -24.73 -1.22
N ASP A 142 8.93 -26.00 -1.18
CA ASP A 142 8.56 -26.95 -0.13
C ASP A 142 9.19 -26.56 1.23
N SER A 143 10.47 -26.16 1.25
CA SER A 143 11.12 -25.69 2.48
C SER A 143 10.50 -24.41 3.04
N ILE A 144 10.08 -23.49 2.17
CA ILE A 144 9.36 -22.28 2.57
C ILE A 144 7.98 -22.66 3.14
N ALA A 145 7.21 -23.47 2.42
CA ALA A 145 5.87 -23.88 2.85
C ALA A 145 5.86 -24.64 4.18
N ASN A 146 6.89 -25.46 4.43
CA ASN A 146 7.05 -26.20 5.67
C ASN A 146 7.67 -25.39 6.81
N GLY A 147 8.08 -24.13 6.57
CA GLY A 147 8.71 -23.29 7.60
C GLY A 147 10.10 -23.77 8.02
N ASP A 148 10.85 -24.45 7.14
CA ASP A 148 12.20 -24.95 7.46
C ASP A 148 13.23 -23.81 7.46
N VAL A 149 13.33 -23.15 8.62
CA VAL A 149 14.24 -22.03 8.86
C VAL A 149 15.71 -22.42 8.64
N THR A 150 16.08 -23.68 8.86
CA THR A 150 17.46 -24.15 8.74
C THR A 150 17.87 -24.21 7.28
N THR A 151 17.05 -24.82 6.44
CA THR A 151 17.29 -24.92 4.99
C THR A 151 17.16 -23.56 4.32
N VAL A 152 16.10 -22.81 4.61
CA VAL A 152 15.88 -21.50 4.00
C VAL A 152 16.95 -20.50 4.44
N GLY A 153 17.34 -20.50 5.72
CA GLY A 153 18.43 -19.66 6.23
C GLY A 153 19.79 -20.05 5.68
N ALA A 154 20.06 -21.33 5.45
CA ALA A 154 21.28 -21.77 4.80
C ALA A 154 21.33 -21.32 3.33
N VAL A 155 20.27 -21.55 2.56
CA VAL A 155 20.24 -21.26 1.11
C VAL A 155 20.14 -19.75 0.82
N LEU A 156 19.28 -19.02 1.54
CA LEU A 156 19.02 -17.60 1.30
C LEU A 156 19.94 -16.66 2.09
N GLY A 157 20.57 -17.13 3.18
CA GLY A 157 21.50 -16.33 3.99
C GLY A 157 22.92 -16.23 3.42
N GLY A 158 23.25 -17.02 2.41
CA GLY A 158 24.54 -16.98 1.70
C GLY A 158 24.41 -16.47 0.25
N PRO A 159 25.53 -16.24 -0.47
CA PRO A 159 25.49 -15.84 -1.87
C PRO A 159 24.74 -16.84 -2.78
N ALA A 160 23.85 -16.35 -3.66
CA ALA A 160 22.99 -17.17 -4.54
C ALA A 160 23.71 -18.32 -5.27
N TYR A 161 24.89 -18.01 -5.81
CA TYR A 161 25.69 -18.93 -6.64
C TYR A 161 26.22 -20.15 -5.87
N LEU A 162 26.29 -20.08 -4.53
CA LEU A 162 26.70 -21.22 -3.70
C LEU A 162 25.62 -22.30 -3.63
N SER A 163 24.37 -21.91 -3.81
CA SER A 163 23.19 -22.79 -3.75
C SER A 163 22.64 -23.15 -5.13
N GLY A 164 23.28 -22.68 -6.22
CA GLY A 164 22.80 -22.88 -7.59
C GLY A 164 21.64 -21.97 -8.01
N LEU A 165 21.31 -20.95 -7.20
CA LEU A 165 20.25 -19.98 -7.49
C LEU A 165 20.81 -18.75 -8.23
N THR A 166 19.95 -18.11 -9.02
CA THR A 166 20.23 -16.75 -9.52
C THR A 166 19.93 -15.73 -8.41
N PRO A 167 20.59 -14.56 -8.41
CA PRO A 167 20.30 -13.50 -7.46
C PRO A 167 18.82 -13.07 -7.45
N ASP A 168 18.16 -13.10 -8.62
CA ASP A 168 16.75 -12.71 -8.74
C ASP A 168 15.82 -13.74 -8.11
N PHE A 169 16.08 -15.05 -8.31
CA PHE A 169 15.31 -16.09 -7.62
C PHE A 169 15.53 -16.06 -6.11
N GLN A 170 16.76 -15.79 -5.65
CA GLN A 170 17.04 -15.63 -4.22
C GLN A 170 16.19 -14.51 -3.61
N LYS A 171 16.07 -13.36 -4.27
CA LYS A 171 15.22 -12.25 -3.82
C LYS A 171 13.74 -12.63 -3.77
N THR A 172 13.24 -13.32 -4.79
CA THR A 172 11.84 -13.77 -4.82
C THR A 172 11.52 -14.71 -3.67
N TYR A 173 12.36 -15.71 -3.43
CA TYR A 173 12.18 -16.64 -2.31
C TYR A 173 12.32 -15.97 -0.95
N LEU A 174 13.23 -14.99 -0.83
CA LEU A 174 13.39 -14.17 0.37
C LEU A 174 12.11 -13.38 0.67
N LYS A 175 11.55 -12.71 -0.35
CA LYS A 175 10.27 -11.99 -0.23
C LYS A 175 9.15 -12.95 0.17
N GLN A 176 9.06 -14.12 -0.46
CA GLN A 176 8.05 -15.14 -0.14
C GLN A 176 8.16 -15.63 1.31
N TRP A 177 9.37 -15.95 1.77
CA TRP A 177 9.62 -16.38 3.14
C TRP A 177 9.25 -15.30 4.15
N ASN A 178 9.73 -14.07 3.94
CA ASN A 178 9.49 -12.95 4.84
C ASN A 178 7.99 -12.58 4.87
N THR A 179 7.28 -12.71 3.76
CA THR A 179 5.82 -12.50 3.69
C THR A 179 5.07 -13.50 4.58
N GLN A 180 5.49 -14.77 4.61
CA GLN A 180 4.87 -15.78 5.48
C GLN A 180 5.20 -15.58 6.97
N HIS A 181 6.43 -15.15 7.27
CA HIS A 181 6.89 -14.97 8.65
C HIS A 181 6.51 -13.62 9.26
N ARG A 182 6.14 -12.64 8.43
CA ARG A 182 5.72 -11.29 8.82
C ARG A 182 4.38 -10.94 8.17
N PRO A 183 3.30 -11.64 8.54
CA PRO A 183 1.98 -11.44 7.93
C PRO A 183 1.43 -10.03 8.21
N ASP A 184 1.85 -9.40 9.29
CA ASP A 184 1.54 -8.01 9.64
C ASP A 184 2.05 -7.01 8.60
N VAL A 185 3.33 -7.13 8.21
CA VAL A 185 3.96 -6.28 7.18
C VAL A 185 3.35 -6.57 5.81
N ALA A 186 3.13 -7.85 5.50
CA ALA A 186 2.50 -8.27 4.26
C ALA A 186 1.09 -7.69 4.09
N LYS A 187 0.27 -7.76 5.14
CA LYS A 187 -1.09 -7.20 5.13
C LYS A 187 -1.07 -5.68 4.97
N ARG A 188 -0.17 -4.98 5.67
CA ARG A 188 0.03 -3.53 5.52
C ARG A 188 0.47 -3.14 4.11
N LEU A 189 1.35 -3.91 3.50
CA LEU A 189 1.77 -3.70 2.12
C LEU A 189 0.61 -3.88 1.14
N HIS A 190 -0.18 -4.96 1.30
CA HIS A 190 -1.34 -5.24 0.46
C HIS A 190 -2.36 -4.11 0.49
N VAL A 191 -2.77 -3.64 1.68
CA VAL A 191 -3.75 -2.55 1.77
C VAL A 191 -3.25 -1.23 1.16
N LEU A 192 -1.94 -0.93 1.28
CA LEU A 192 -1.35 0.26 0.69
C LEU A 192 -1.30 0.16 -0.85
N GLN A 193 -1.04 -1.03 -1.39
CA GLN A 193 -1.10 -1.27 -2.83
C GLN A 193 -2.52 -1.12 -3.37
N GLN A 194 -3.53 -1.61 -2.64
CA GLN A 194 -4.93 -1.38 -2.99
C GLN A 194 -5.29 0.11 -2.93
N ALA A 195 -4.88 0.81 -1.87
CA ALA A 195 -5.13 2.25 -1.72
C ALA A 195 -4.45 3.08 -2.82
N GLN A 196 -3.30 2.64 -3.33
CA GLN A 196 -2.61 3.30 -4.44
C GLN A 196 -3.36 3.14 -5.78
N ALA A 197 -4.12 2.07 -5.96
CA ALA A 197 -4.84 1.76 -7.19
C ALA A 197 -6.20 2.46 -7.29
N MET A 198 -6.65 3.12 -6.22
CA MET A 198 -7.88 3.93 -6.17
C MET A 198 -7.68 5.28 -6.87
#